data_AF-A0A2M6GM54-F1
#
_entry.id   AF-A0A2M6GM54-F1
#
_cell.length_a   1.000
_cell.length_b   1.000
_cell.length_c   1.000
_cell.angle_alpha   90.00
_cell.angle_beta   90.00
_cell.angle_gamma   90.00
#
_symmetry.space_group_name_H-M   'P 1'
#
loop_
_entity.id
_entity.type
_entity.pdbx_description
1 polymer ?
#
loop_
_entity_poly.entity_id
_entity_poly.type
_entity_poly.pdbx_seq_one_letter_code
_entity_poly.pdbx_strand_id
1 'polypeptide(L)'
;MIFLWLGTAAMAFAQKQVTGKVIAAADNAVLPGVTVVVKGTNTGTSTDASGNYSIELPAGQDVLTFTFIGYTAQDVAVGNRTTINVTLSEDAKALEEVVVVG
;
A
#
# COMPACT_ATOMS: atom_id res chain seq x y z
N MET A 1 39.04 -36.90 -14.58
CA MET A 1 38.38 -35.63 -14.92
C MET A 1 37.18 -35.44 -14.00
N ILE A 2 37.32 -34.61 -12.96
CA ILE A 2 36.25 -34.37 -11.97
C ILE A 2 35.24 -33.40 -12.58
N PHE A 3 33.99 -33.83 -12.72
CA PHE A 3 32.93 -33.04 -13.34
C PHE A 3 32.28 -32.17 -12.27
N LEU A 4 32.64 -30.88 -12.30
CA LEU A 4 32.14 -29.80 -11.46
C LEU A 4 30.66 -29.55 -11.81
N TRP A 5 29.72 -30.14 -11.08
CA TRP A 5 28.29 -29.88 -11.28
C TRP A 5 27.90 -28.59 -10.54
N LEU A 6 27.63 -27.58 -11.38
CA LEU A 6 27.29 -26.20 -11.06
C LEU A 6 25.98 -26.13 -10.25
N GLY A 7 26.09 -25.79 -8.96
CA GLY A 7 24.95 -25.44 -8.13
C GLY A 7 24.38 -24.09 -8.56
N THR A 8 23.30 -24.09 -9.34
CA THR A 8 22.50 -22.89 -9.59
C THR A 8 21.72 -22.55 -8.33
N ALA A 9 22.24 -21.62 -7.54
CA ALA A 9 21.45 -20.93 -6.53
C ALA A 9 20.37 -20.11 -7.25
N ALA A 10 19.14 -20.59 -7.23
CA ALA A 10 17.99 -19.77 -7.56
C ALA A 10 17.95 -18.62 -6.54
N MET A 11 18.34 -17.41 -6.97
CA MET A 11 18.10 -16.21 -6.18
C MET A 11 16.60 -16.02 -6.13
N ALA A 12 15.97 -16.48 -5.05
CA ALA A 12 14.61 -16.08 -4.73
C ALA A 12 14.63 -14.57 -4.51
N PHE A 13 13.97 -13.82 -5.40
CA PHE A 13 13.73 -12.40 -5.19
C PHE A 13 12.95 -12.27 -3.87
N ALA A 14 13.60 -11.74 -2.83
CA ALA A 14 12.97 -11.52 -1.55
C ALA A 14 11.98 -10.36 -1.69
N GLN A 15 10.74 -10.70 -2.07
CA GLN A 15 9.62 -9.79 -1.96
C GLN A 15 9.41 -9.48 -0.48
N LYS A 16 9.38 -8.21 -0.14
CA LYS A 16 9.22 -7.78 1.24
C LYS A 16 7.73 -7.72 1.55
N GLN A 17 7.25 -8.61 2.41
CA GLN A 17 5.88 -8.50 2.88
C GLN A 17 5.74 -7.29 3.81
N VAL A 18 4.82 -6.39 3.47
CA VAL A 18 4.45 -5.23 4.27
C VAL A 18 3.01 -5.38 4.69
N THR A 19 2.78 -5.32 5.99
CA THR A 19 1.47 -5.36 6.60
C THR A 19 1.17 -4.05 7.31
N GLY A 20 -0.09 -3.84 7.64
CA GLY A 20 -0.45 -2.62 8.32
C GLY A 20 -1.93 -2.45 8.50
N LYS A 21 -2.29 -1.33 9.12
CA LYS A 21 -3.67 -0.95 9.34
C LYS A 21 -3.92 0.48 8.87
N VAL A 22 -5.05 0.70 8.23
CA VAL A 22 -5.51 2.01 7.80
C VAL A 22 -6.70 2.45 8.65
N ILE A 23 -6.63 3.67 9.16
CA ILE A 23 -7.66 4.30 9.99
C ILE A 23 -7.97 5.72 9.49
N ALA A 24 -9.14 6.24 9.83
CA ALA A 24 -9.52 7.62 9.58
C ALA A 24 -8.90 8.57 10.62
N ALA A 25 -8.48 9.75 10.18
CA ALA A 25 -7.94 10.79 11.08
C ALA A 25 -9.01 11.42 11.98
N ALA A 26 -10.26 11.46 11.53
CA ALA A 26 -11.35 12.16 12.20
C ALA A 26 -11.71 11.51 13.56
N ASP A 27 -11.82 10.18 13.57
CA ASP A 27 -12.38 9.42 14.69
C ASP A 27 -11.61 8.11 15.00
N ASN A 28 -10.51 7.84 14.29
CA ASN A 28 -9.77 6.57 14.34
C ASN A 28 -10.61 5.35 13.93
N ALA A 29 -11.69 5.55 13.16
CA ALA A 29 -12.45 4.45 12.60
C ALA A 29 -11.58 3.64 11.63
N VAL A 30 -11.83 2.33 11.58
CA VAL A 30 -11.16 1.45 10.61
C VAL A 30 -11.70 1.72 9.22
N LEU A 31 -10.81 1.78 8.23
CA LEU A 31 -11.18 2.05 6.85
C LEU A 31 -11.06 0.78 6.00
N PRO A 32 -12.17 0.05 5.77
CA PRO A 32 -12.20 -1.06 4.83
C PRO A 32 -12.28 -0.58 3.38
N GLY A 33 -11.65 -1.30 2.45
CA GLY A 33 -11.69 -0.98 1.02
C GLY A 33 -10.76 0.15 0.57
N VAL A 34 -9.82 0.59 1.41
CA VAL A 34 -8.74 1.49 1.02
C VAL A 34 -7.86 0.79 0.01
N THR A 35 -7.58 1.45 -1.10
CA THR A 35 -6.69 0.95 -2.15
C THR A 35 -5.26 1.30 -1.77
N VAL A 36 -4.40 0.28 -1.67
CA VAL A 36 -2.98 0.40 -1.33
C VAL A 36 -2.17 -0.05 -2.53
N VAL A 37 -1.43 0.86 -3.16
CA VAL A 37 -0.65 0.57 -4.38
C VAL A 37 0.81 0.91 -4.13
N VAL A 38 1.72 0.06 -4.62
CA VAL A 38 3.15 0.38 -4.58
C VAL A 38 3.47 1.35 -5.71
N LYS A 39 4.04 2.50 -5.35
CA LYS A 39 4.29 3.59 -6.30
C LYS A 39 5.29 3.15 -7.37
N GLY A 40 4.86 3.22 -8.62
CA GLY A 40 5.68 2.81 -9.77
C GLY A 40 5.50 1.36 -10.19
N THR A 41 4.60 0.60 -9.56
CA THR A 41 4.15 -0.71 -10.07
C THR A 41 2.64 -0.85 -10.13
N ASN A 42 2.21 -1.93 -10.76
CA ASN A 42 0.83 -2.39 -10.75
C ASN A 42 0.49 -3.27 -9.54
N THR A 43 1.42 -3.44 -8.59
CA THR A 43 1.17 -4.20 -7.38
C THR A 43 0.30 -3.36 -6.43
N GLY A 44 -0.90 -3.86 -6.15
CA GLY A 44 -1.81 -3.22 -5.23
C GLY A 44 -2.64 -4.24 -4.46
N THR A 45 -3.16 -3.82 -3.32
CA THR A 45 -4.06 -4.59 -2.46
C THR A 45 -5.14 -3.66 -1.92
N SER A 46 -6.20 -4.21 -1.33
CA SER A 46 -7.22 -3.44 -0.62
C SER A 46 -7.24 -3.80 0.86
N THR A 47 -7.66 -2.87 1.72
CA THR A 47 -7.86 -3.18 3.14
C THR A 47 -9.09 -4.04 3.37
N ASP A 48 -9.00 -4.93 4.36
CA ASP A 48 -10.08 -5.82 4.81
C ASP A 48 -11.13 -5.08 5.67
N ALA A 49 -12.16 -5.80 6.14
CA ALA A 49 -13.23 -5.27 7.00
C ALA A 49 -12.74 -4.66 8.32
N SER A 50 -11.53 -5.01 8.76
CA SER A 50 -10.89 -4.50 9.98
C SER A 50 -9.88 -3.38 9.69
N GLY A 51 -9.74 -2.97 8.42
CA GLY A 51 -8.79 -1.95 7.95
C GLY A 51 -7.36 -2.47 7.79
N ASN A 52 -7.11 -3.78 7.88
CA ASN A 52 -5.77 -4.32 7.70
C ASN A 52 -5.46 -4.56 6.22
N TYR A 53 -4.20 -4.46 5.85
CA TYR A 53 -3.72 -4.81 4.52
C TYR A 53 -2.45 -5.65 4.60
N SER A 54 -2.20 -6.41 3.54
CA SER A 54 -0.96 -7.14 3.31
C SER A 54 -0.58 -7.01 1.84
N ILE A 55 0.63 -6.50 1.58
CA ILE A 55 1.14 -6.27 0.23
C ILE A 55 2.60 -6.70 0.15
N GLU A 56 2.97 -7.29 -0.98
CA GLU A 56 4.35 -7.63 -1.29
C GLU A 56 5.02 -6.46 -1.99
N LEU A 57 6.04 -5.89 -1.35
CA LEU A 57 6.85 -4.82 -1.89
C LEU A 57 7.99 -5.42 -2.75
N PRO A 58 8.05 -5.12 -4.05
CA PRO A 58 9.18 -5.51 -4.88
C PRO A 58 10.47 -4.79 -4.44
N ALA A 59 11.61 -5.43 -4.64
CA ALA A 59 12.91 -4.83 -4.31
C ALA A 59 13.12 -3.49 -5.03
N GLY A 60 13.54 -2.46 -4.30
CA GLY A 60 13.79 -1.11 -4.83
C GLY A 60 12.57 -0.19 -4.84
N GLN A 61 11.40 -0.64 -4.39
CA GLN A 61 10.26 0.22 -4.10
C GLN A 61 10.05 0.34 -2.60
N ASP A 62 9.91 1.58 -2.15
CA ASP A 62 9.74 1.90 -0.74
C ASP A 62 8.59 2.88 -0.53
N VAL A 63 7.69 3.10 -1.49
CA VAL A 63 6.59 4.05 -1.34
C VAL A 63 5.27 3.36 -1.64
N LEU A 64 4.34 3.44 -0.69
CA LEU A 64 2.97 2.98 -0.80
C LEU A 64 2.04 4.19 -0.91
N THR A 65 1.18 4.18 -1.91
CA THR A 65 0.12 5.16 -2.09
C THR A 65 -1.19 4.57 -1.57
N PHE A 66 -1.82 5.28 -0.65
CA PHE A 66 -3.10 4.93 -0.06
C PHE A 66 -4.17 5.86 -0.61
N THR A 67 -5.18 5.29 -1.24
CA THR A 67 -6.26 6.06 -1.88
C THR A 67 -7.61 5.47 -1.48
N PHE A 68 -8.54 6.33 -1.11
CA PHE A 68 -9.90 5.95 -0.77
C PHE A 68 -10.88 7.05 -1.20
N ILE A 69 -12.09 6.66 -1.58
CA ILE A 69 -13.09 7.61 -2.11
C ILE A 69 -13.51 8.56 -0.97
N GLY A 70 -13.41 9.87 -1.23
CA GLY A 70 -13.69 10.90 -0.22
C GLY A 70 -12.53 11.19 0.75
N TYR A 71 -11.35 10.62 0.52
CA TYR A 71 -10.15 10.82 1.34
C TYR A 71 -8.98 11.30 0.49
N THR A 72 -8.08 12.05 1.12
CA THR A 72 -6.88 12.57 0.46
C THR A 72 -5.91 11.42 0.23
N ALA A 73 -5.49 11.21 -1.02
CA ALA A 73 -4.47 10.21 -1.33
C ALA A 73 -3.15 10.54 -0.61
N GLN A 74 -2.58 9.56 0.08
CA GLN A 74 -1.37 9.74 0.88
C GLN A 74 -0.29 8.77 0.45
N ASP A 75 0.88 9.33 0.16
CA ASP A 75 2.10 8.56 -0.11
C ASP A 75 2.88 8.38 1.19
N VAL A 76 3.18 7.12 1.53
CA VAL A 76 3.92 6.75 2.73
C VAL A 76 5.16 5.96 2.35
N ALA A 77 6.31 6.44 2.78
CA ALA A 77 7.58 5.74 2.59
C ALA A 77 7.71 4.58 3.60
N VAL A 78 7.85 3.37 3.08
CA VAL A 78 8.04 2.13 3.83
C VAL A 78 9.45 2.01 4.40
N GLY A 79 10.46 2.28 3.57
CA GLY A 79 11.86 2.05 3.89
C GLY A 79 12.11 0.63 4.40
N ASN A 80 12.77 0.51 5.56
CA ASN A 80 13.10 -0.81 6.15
C ASN A 80 12.00 -1.43 7.02
N ARG A 81 10.83 -0.79 7.18
CA ARG A 81 9.75 -1.30 8.04
C ARG A 81 8.91 -2.35 7.31
N THR A 82 8.48 -3.39 8.01
CA THR A 82 7.52 -4.39 7.49
C THR A 82 6.10 -4.13 7.98
N THR A 83 5.92 -3.25 8.97
CA THR A 83 4.60 -2.87 9.48
C THR A 83 4.42 -1.36 9.47
N ILE A 84 3.37 -0.90 8.78
CA ILE A 84 3.05 0.52 8.63
C ILE A 84 1.57 0.77 8.88
N ASN A 85 1.28 1.60 9.86
CA ASN A 85 -0.07 2.08 10.10
C ASN A 85 -0.21 3.45 9.45
N VAL A 86 -1.31 3.65 8.74
CA VAL A 86 -1.59 4.88 8.00
C VAL A 86 -2.90 5.47 8.50
N THR A 87 -2.91 6.78 8.62
CA THR A 87 -4.09 7.53 9.03
C THR A 87 -4.49 8.45 7.88
N LEU A 88 -5.57 8.12 7.19
CA LEU A 88 -6.06 8.92 6.07
C LEU A 88 -6.91 10.08 6.57
N SER A 89 -6.70 11.26 5.99
CA SER A 89 -7.54 12.43 6.24
C SER A 89 -8.62 12.52 5.17
N GLU A 90 -9.84 12.85 5.58
CA GLU A 90 -10.95 13.10 4.66
C GLU A 90 -10.58 14.25 3.71
N ASP A 91 -10.91 14.09 2.43
CA ASP A 91 -10.71 15.14 1.44
C ASP A 91 -11.95 16.04 1.43
N ALA A 92 -11.88 17.12 2.20
CA ALA A 92 -12.94 18.13 2.23
C ALA A 92 -13.17 18.82 0.86
N LYS A 93 -12.26 18.66 -0.11
CA LYS A 93 -12.39 19.24 -1.46
C LYS A 93 -13.14 18.35 -2.44
N ALA A 94 -13.30 17.06 -2.16
CA ALA A 94 -14.05 16.16 -3.04
C ALA A 94 -15.57 16.45 -3.08
N LEU A 95 -16.05 17.38 -2.24
CA LEU A 95 -17.46 17.79 -2.14
C LEU A 95 -17.84 18.98 -3.04
N GLU A 96 -16.90 19.57 -3.79
CA GLU A 96 -17.17 20.74 -4.65
C GLU A 96 -17.46 20.39 -6.12
N GLU A 97 -17.36 19.12 -6.54
CA GLU A 97 -17.51 18.70 -7.94
C GLU A 97 -18.83 17.94 -8.24
N VAL A 98 -19.91 18.27 -7.52
CA VAL A 98 -21.29 17.88 -7.91
C VAL A 98 -22.22 19.08 -7.92
N VAL A 99 -21.81 20.20 -8.53
CA VAL A 99 -22.75 21.26 -8.96
C VAL A 99 -22.28 21.92 -10.26
N VAL A 100 -22.29 21.18 -11.36
CA VAL A 100 -22.19 21.79 -12.70
C VAL A 100 -23.17 21.13 -13.68
N VAL A 101 -24.46 21.29 -13.41
CA VAL A 101 -25.51 21.28 -14.45
C VAL A 101 -26.53 22.36 -14.08
N GLY A 102 -26.32 23.55 -14.62
CA GLY A 102 -27.33 24.60 -14.72
C GLY A 102 -28.18 24.43 -15.98
#